data_AF-A0A066WHZ8-F1
#
_entry.id   AF-A0A066WHZ8-F1
#
_cell.length_a   1.000
_cell.length_b   1.000
_cell.length_c   1.000
_cell.angle_alpha   90.00
_cell.angle_beta   90.00
_cell.angle_gamma   90.00
#
_symmetry.space_group_name_H-M   'P 1'
#
loop_
_entity.id
_entity.type
_entity.pdbx_description
1 polymer ?
#
loop_
_entity_poly.entity_id
_entity_poly.type
_entity_poly.pdbx_seq_one_letter_code
_entity_poly.pdbx_strand_id
1 'polypeptide(L)'
;MPRSLTSRPADLAYVVFLVLHLFASLLIDGQAFYPASLVPQALKSVRSDYLRDSRDPLLGNALHPRYAWFTLCLVAEMVVQVPAFIAGAYGLIRDDARFYPIIIAYASWATLSTAECMVTVLFGDERKQLSHDNLRFLLSSYGPFTIIPAIMLVDFIIRTSSILGSTQVAEKNKMVLKQKLGESRKLSN
;
A
#
# COMPACT_ATOMS: atom_id res chain seq x y z
N MET A 1 -0.27 -5.86 26.18
CA MET A 1 -1.31 -4.87 25.80
C MET A 1 -0.83 -4.18 24.53
N PRO A 2 -1.70 -3.93 23.54
CA PRO A 2 -1.31 -3.24 22.31
C PRO A 2 -0.82 -1.82 22.65
N ARG A 3 0.27 -1.39 22.02
CA ARG A 3 0.79 -0.03 22.21
C ARG A 3 -0.12 0.97 21.51
N SER A 4 -0.35 2.11 22.16
CA SER A 4 -1.12 3.20 21.58
C SER A 4 -0.49 3.67 20.25
N LEU A 5 -1.32 4.09 19.29
CA LEU A 5 -0.83 4.55 17.98
C LEU A 5 -0.01 5.84 18.10
N THR A 6 -0.32 6.69 19.07
CA THR A 6 0.44 7.91 19.37
C THR A 6 1.86 7.65 19.84
N SER A 7 2.13 6.46 20.43
CA SER A 7 3.48 6.01 20.77
C SER A 7 4.26 5.38 19.60
N ARG A 8 3.62 5.26 18.43
CA ARG A 8 4.16 4.62 17.22
C ARG A 8 4.01 5.57 16.02
N PRO A 9 4.80 6.65 15.94
CA PRO A 9 4.60 7.71 14.96
C PRO A 9 4.68 7.23 13.50
N ALA A 10 5.54 6.24 13.19
CA ALA A 10 5.58 5.63 11.86
C ALA A 10 4.26 4.90 11.53
N ASP A 11 3.74 4.11 12.47
CA ASP A 11 2.47 3.39 12.27
C ASP A 11 1.29 4.36 12.14
N LEU A 12 1.30 5.48 12.89
CA LEU A 12 0.31 6.55 12.72
C LEU A 12 0.37 7.14 11.30
N ALA A 13 1.57 7.46 10.81
CA ALA A 13 1.74 7.98 9.46
C ALA A 13 1.26 6.98 8.40
N TYR A 14 1.55 5.69 8.56
CA TYR A 14 1.07 4.65 7.66
C TYR A 14 -0.45 4.47 7.71
N VAL A 15 -1.06 4.53 8.89
CA VAL A 15 -2.54 4.49 9.00
C VAL A 15 -3.16 5.68 8.28
N VAL A 16 -2.65 6.89 8.50
CA VAL A 16 -3.13 8.10 7.81
C VAL A 16 -2.99 7.93 6.31
N PHE A 17 -1.83 7.46 5.84
CA PHE A 17 -1.58 7.21 4.43
C PHE A 17 -2.53 6.16 3.84
N LEU A 18 -2.73 5.01 4.49
CA LEU A 18 -3.66 3.96 4.03
C LEU A 18 -5.10 4.47 3.93
N VAL A 19 -5.53 5.30 4.89
CA VAL A 19 -6.87 5.91 4.86
C VAL A 19 -6.98 6.93 3.73
N LEU A 20 -5.98 7.78 3.52
CA LEU A 20 -5.96 8.72 2.40
C LEU A 20 -5.92 7.99 1.06
N HIS A 21 -5.15 6.91 0.95
CA HIS A 21 -5.09 6.09 -0.25
C HIS A 21 -6.43 5.41 -0.53
N LEU A 22 -7.10 4.89 0.50
CA LEU A 22 -8.47 4.36 0.38
C LEU A 22 -9.43 5.40 -0.20
N PHE A 23 -9.39 6.64 0.26
CA PHE A 23 -10.21 7.69 -0.31
C PHE A 23 -9.78 8.03 -1.74
N ALA A 24 -8.49 8.17 -2.04
CA ALA A 24 -8.01 8.44 -3.39
C ALA A 24 -8.49 7.35 -4.37
N SER A 25 -8.28 6.09 -4.03
CA SER A 25 -8.70 4.93 -4.82
C SER A 25 -10.21 4.91 -5.04
N LEU A 26 -11.02 5.09 -3.99
CA LEU A 26 -12.47 5.05 -4.15
C LEU A 26 -13.02 6.28 -4.88
N LEU A 27 -12.43 7.46 -4.66
CA LEU A 27 -12.97 8.73 -5.14
C LEU A 27 -12.38 9.17 -6.48
N ILE A 28 -11.25 8.64 -6.93
CA ILE A 28 -10.61 9.02 -8.20
C ILE A 28 -10.55 7.81 -9.12
N ASP A 29 -9.85 6.77 -8.71
CA ASP A 29 -9.53 5.60 -9.54
C ASP A 29 -10.77 4.75 -9.83
N GLY A 30 -11.52 4.41 -8.79
CA GLY A 30 -12.74 3.59 -8.84
C GLY A 30 -13.87 4.20 -9.66
N GLN A 31 -13.88 5.53 -9.87
CA GLN A 31 -14.87 6.19 -10.73
C GLN A 31 -14.83 5.69 -12.18
N ALA A 32 -13.76 5.02 -12.62
CA ALA A 32 -13.70 4.39 -13.94
C ALA A 32 -14.72 3.24 -14.09
N PHE A 33 -15.17 2.67 -12.97
CA PHE A 33 -16.03 1.49 -12.93
C PHE A 33 -17.42 1.75 -12.35
N TYR A 34 -17.66 2.92 -11.78
CA TYR A 34 -18.96 3.24 -11.19
C TYR A 34 -19.98 3.61 -12.27
N PRO A 35 -21.24 3.16 -12.14
CA PRO A 35 -22.32 3.68 -12.96
C PRO A 35 -22.46 5.18 -12.74
N ALA A 36 -22.53 5.97 -13.83
CA ALA A 36 -22.61 7.43 -13.74
C ALA A 36 -23.82 7.94 -12.93
N SER A 37 -24.88 7.13 -12.80
CA SER A 37 -26.07 7.42 -12.00
C SER A 37 -25.83 7.32 -10.48
N LEU A 38 -24.81 6.57 -10.04
CA LEU A 38 -24.54 6.32 -8.62
C LEU A 38 -23.47 7.25 -8.03
N VAL A 39 -22.73 7.97 -8.87
CA VAL A 39 -21.66 8.87 -8.43
C VAL A 39 -22.24 10.26 -8.14
N PRO A 40 -22.24 10.73 -6.88
CA PRO A 40 -22.66 12.09 -6.54
C PRO A 40 -21.86 13.15 -7.29
N GLN A 41 -22.48 14.29 -7.56
CA GLN A 41 -21.85 15.36 -8.34
C GLN A 41 -20.53 15.84 -7.73
N ALA A 42 -20.44 15.92 -6.39
CA ALA A 42 -19.21 16.30 -5.70
C ALA A 42 -18.04 15.37 -6.03
N LEU A 43 -18.26 14.05 -6.14
CA LEU A 43 -17.21 13.11 -6.50
C LEU A 43 -16.80 13.28 -7.97
N LYS A 44 -17.76 13.44 -8.88
CA LYS A 44 -17.47 13.73 -10.29
C LYS A 44 -16.60 14.98 -10.44
N SER A 45 -16.90 16.03 -9.68
CA SER A 45 -16.11 17.26 -9.64
C SER A 45 -14.67 17.01 -9.19
N VAL A 46 -14.44 16.23 -8.14
CA VAL A 46 -13.07 15.90 -7.68
C VAL A 46 -12.23 15.27 -8.79
N ARG A 47 -12.76 14.24 -9.47
CA ARG A 47 -12.02 13.60 -10.59
C ARG A 47 -11.86 14.54 -11.77
N SER A 48 -12.88 15.34 -12.08
CA SER A 48 -12.82 16.33 -13.17
C SER A 48 -11.79 17.41 -12.90
N ASP A 49 -11.71 17.92 -11.67
CA ASP A 49 -10.74 18.93 -11.25
C ASP A 49 -9.32 18.35 -11.31
N TYR A 50 -9.13 17.12 -10.81
CA TYR A 50 -7.87 16.40 -10.94
C TYR A 50 -7.44 16.29 -12.41
N LEU A 51 -8.30 15.78 -13.30
CA LEU A 51 -7.96 15.60 -14.72
C LEU A 51 -7.73 16.92 -15.45
N ARG A 52 -8.44 18.00 -15.06
CA ARG A 52 -8.21 19.34 -15.61
C ARG A 52 -6.80 19.83 -15.29
N ASP A 53 -6.36 19.66 -14.04
CA ASP A 53 -5.12 20.24 -13.54
C ASP A 53 -3.90 19.35 -13.86
N SER A 54 -4.07 18.02 -13.83
CA SER A 54 -3.00 17.05 -14.10
C SER A 54 -2.83 16.71 -15.58
N ARG A 55 -3.92 16.79 -16.37
CA ARG A 55 -4.01 16.19 -17.70
C ARG A 55 -3.54 14.72 -17.75
N ASP A 56 -3.82 13.96 -16.69
CA ASP A 56 -3.39 12.57 -16.57
C ASP A 56 -3.85 11.73 -17.79
N PRO A 57 -2.91 11.29 -18.65
CA PRO A 57 -3.23 10.56 -19.87
C PRO A 57 -3.62 9.11 -19.59
N LEU A 58 -3.23 8.55 -18.44
CA LEU A 58 -3.57 7.18 -18.04
C LEU A 58 -4.99 7.14 -17.51
N LEU A 59 -5.30 7.98 -16.51
CA LEU A 59 -6.63 8.02 -15.92
C LEU A 59 -7.70 8.55 -16.88
N GLY A 60 -7.34 9.48 -17.76
CA GLY A 60 -8.22 9.98 -18.83
C GLY A 60 -8.56 8.93 -19.89
N ASN A 61 -7.69 7.93 -20.09
CA ASN A 61 -7.86 6.88 -21.09
C ASN A 61 -7.93 5.48 -20.48
N ALA A 62 -8.35 5.37 -19.22
CA ALA A 62 -8.22 4.16 -18.41
C ALA A 62 -8.85 2.89 -19.01
N LEU A 63 -9.86 3.03 -19.87
CA LEU A 63 -10.56 1.91 -20.53
C LEU A 63 -10.18 1.73 -22.00
N HIS A 64 -9.25 2.52 -22.52
CA HIS A 64 -8.79 2.39 -23.89
C HIS A 64 -7.86 1.17 -24.03
N PRO A 65 -7.95 0.35 -25.08
CA PRO A 65 -7.18 -0.90 -25.21
C PRO A 65 -5.66 -0.77 -25.06
N ARG A 66 -5.10 0.37 -25.50
CA ARG A 66 -3.67 0.72 -25.29
C ARG A 66 -3.23 0.67 -23.82
N TYR A 67 -4.16 0.93 -22.90
CA TYR A 67 -3.92 1.01 -21.46
C TYR A 67 -4.55 -0.17 -20.71
N ALA A 68 -4.73 -1.33 -21.36
CA ALA A 68 -5.27 -2.53 -20.71
C ALA A 68 -4.49 -2.94 -19.44
N TRP A 69 -3.17 -2.73 -19.42
CA TRP A 69 -2.33 -2.93 -18.23
C TRP A 69 -2.77 -2.01 -17.07
N PHE A 70 -3.08 -0.75 -17.36
CA PHE A 70 -3.53 0.22 -16.36
C PHE A 70 -4.96 -0.08 -15.92
N THR A 71 -5.83 -0.51 -16.83
CA THR A 71 -7.16 -1.04 -16.47
C THR A 71 -7.04 -2.18 -15.46
N LEU A 72 -6.10 -3.11 -15.68
CA LEU A 72 -5.83 -4.21 -14.75
C LEU A 72 -5.33 -3.67 -13.40
N CYS A 73 -4.43 -2.68 -13.39
CA CYS A 73 -3.97 -2.04 -12.15
C CYS A 73 -5.13 -1.44 -11.35
N LEU A 74 -6.04 -0.70 -12.01
CA LEU A 74 -7.21 -0.10 -11.38
C LEU A 74 -8.20 -1.15 -10.84
N VAL A 75 -8.43 -2.24 -11.59
CA VAL A 75 -9.25 -3.36 -11.11
C VAL A 75 -8.61 -4.04 -9.90
N ALA A 76 -7.30 -4.33 -9.98
CA ALA A 76 -6.55 -4.90 -8.87
C ALA A 76 -6.55 -3.99 -7.65
N GLU A 77 -6.54 -2.67 -7.85
CA GLU A 77 -6.67 -1.71 -6.78
C GLU A 77 -8.01 -1.84 -6.06
N MET A 78 -9.12 -1.86 -6.79
CA MET A 78 -10.45 -1.99 -6.19
C MET A 78 -10.67 -3.33 -5.49
N VAL A 79 -10.15 -4.42 -6.07
CA VAL A 79 -10.46 -5.79 -5.61
C VAL A 79 -9.46 -6.28 -4.56
N VAL A 80 -8.20 -5.87 -4.64
CA VAL A 80 -7.11 -6.38 -3.78
C VAL A 80 -6.60 -5.30 -2.85
N GLN A 81 -6.26 -4.12 -3.38
CA GLN A 81 -5.61 -3.09 -2.59
C GLN A 81 -6.56 -2.41 -1.60
N VAL A 82 -7.79 -2.06 -2.02
CA VAL A 82 -8.81 -1.45 -1.14
C VAL A 82 -9.09 -2.29 0.12
N PRO A 83 -9.35 -3.61 0.01
CA PRO A 83 -9.44 -4.47 1.20
C PRO A 83 -8.16 -4.50 2.02
N ALA A 84 -6.99 -4.49 1.38
CA ALA A 84 -5.70 -4.46 2.05
C ALA A 84 -5.46 -3.15 2.81
N PHE A 85 -5.95 -2.00 2.33
CA PHE A 85 -5.85 -0.73 3.05
C PHE A 85 -6.60 -0.80 4.38
N ILE A 86 -7.83 -1.32 4.34
CA ILE A 86 -8.70 -1.46 5.51
C ILE A 86 -8.07 -2.43 6.51
N ALA A 87 -7.65 -3.60 6.03
CA ALA A 87 -7.02 -4.63 6.86
C ALA A 87 -5.69 -4.15 7.45
N GLY A 88 -4.84 -3.49 6.65
CA GLY A 88 -3.57 -2.93 7.08
C GLY A 88 -3.75 -1.84 8.14
N ALA A 89 -4.65 -0.89 7.91
CA ALA A 89 -4.95 0.17 8.87
C ALA A 89 -5.49 -0.41 10.18
N TYR A 90 -6.41 -1.38 10.10
CA TYR A 90 -6.93 -2.10 11.25
C TYR A 90 -5.81 -2.82 12.03
N GLY A 91 -4.94 -3.56 11.34
CA GLY A 91 -3.82 -4.27 11.95
C GLY A 91 -2.86 -3.34 12.68
N LEU A 92 -2.55 -2.18 12.08
CA LEU A 92 -1.70 -1.17 12.71
C LEU A 92 -2.36 -0.53 13.92
N ILE A 93 -3.66 -0.18 13.85
CA ILE A 93 -4.42 0.34 14.99
C ILE A 93 -4.40 -0.66 16.16
N ARG A 94 -4.48 -1.96 15.86
CA ARG A 94 -4.45 -3.05 16.86
C ARG A 94 -3.05 -3.46 17.31
N ASP A 95 -1.98 -2.89 16.76
CA ASP A 95 -0.57 -3.29 17.02
C ASP A 95 -0.38 -4.80 16.77
N ASP A 96 -0.97 -5.33 15.68
CA ASP A 96 -1.02 -6.76 15.39
C ASP A 96 -0.15 -7.15 14.17
N ALA A 97 0.97 -7.80 14.46
CA ALA A 97 1.95 -8.22 13.45
C ALA A 97 1.44 -9.26 12.45
N ARG A 98 0.29 -9.91 12.71
CA ARG A 98 -0.32 -10.86 11.76
C ARG A 98 -0.78 -10.20 10.46
N PHE A 99 -0.92 -8.87 10.47
CA PHE A 99 -1.27 -8.09 9.27
C PHE A 99 -0.04 -7.64 8.47
N TYR A 100 1.19 -7.90 8.91
CA TYR A 100 2.37 -7.48 8.15
C TYR A 100 2.45 -8.12 6.76
N PRO A 101 2.09 -9.41 6.53
CA PRO A 101 2.10 -9.98 5.19
C PRO A 101 1.18 -9.28 4.19
N ILE A 102 -0.03 -8.86 4.62
CA ILE A 102 -0.95 -8.14 3.74
C ILE A 102 -0.44 -6.72 3.45
N ILE A 103 0.18 -6.06 4.44
CA ILE A 103 0.80 -4.75 4.24
C ILE A 103 1.98 -4.84 3.27
N ILE A 104 2.82 -5.87 3.37
CA ILE A 104 3.95 -6.12 2.45
C ILE A 104 3.44 -6.36 1.02
N ALA A 105 2.44 -7.24 0.87
CA ALA A 105 1.85 -7.54 -0.43
C ALA A 105 1.28 -6.28 -1.10
N TYR A 106 0.47 -5.51 -0.37
CA TYR A 106 -0.03 -4.22 -0.84
C TYR A 106 1.11 -3.26 -1.21
N ALA A 107 2.05 -3.05 -0.28
CA ALA A 107 3.08 -2.04 -0.43
C ALA A 107 3.98 -2.32 -1.65
N SER A 108 4.28 -3.61 -1.90
CA SER A 108 5.01 -4.03 -3.09
C SER A 108 4.27 -3.72 -4.39
N TRP A 109 2.98 -4.03 -4.44
CA TRP A 109 2.17 -3.83 -5.64
C TRP A 109 1.91 -2.34 -5.92
N ALA A 110 1.53 -1.59 -4.90
CA ALA A 110 1.29 -0.14 -5.00
C ALA A 110 2.53 0.61 -5.47
N THR A 111 3.71 0.23 -4.95
CA THR A 111 4.98 0.80 -5.40
C THR A 111 5.19 0.55 -6.89
N LEU A 112 5.06 -0.70 -7.34
CA LEU A 112 5.37 -1.07 -8.73
C LEU A 112 4.37 -0.48 -9.72
N SER A 113 3.08 -0.60 -9.44
CA SER A 113 2.02 -0.08 -10.33
C SER A 113 2.09 1.44 -10.47
N THR A 114 2.32 2.18 -9.37
CA THR A 114 2.46 3.65 -9.44
C THR A 114 3.80 4.06 -10.07
N ALA A 115 4.88 3.30 -9.83
CA ALA A 115 6.16 3.52 -10.50
C ALA A 115 6.06 3.29 -12.01
N GLU A 116 5.32 2.27 -12.46
CA GLU A 116 5.02 2.03 -13.87
C GLU A 116 4.30 3.24 -14.46
N CYS A 117 3.26 3.75 -13.79
CA CYS A 117 2.57 4.97 -14.21
C CYS A 117 3.53 6.17 -14.32
N MET A 118 4.41 6.38 -13.34
CA MET A 118 5.43 7.44 -13.38
C MET A 118 6.37 7.28 -14.57
N VAL A 119 6.88 6.06 -14.82
CA VAL A 119 7.77 5.79 -15.95
C VAL A 119 7.05 6.04 -17.27
N THR A 120 5.79 5.63 -17.41
CA THR A 120 4.99 5.89 -18.62
C THR A 120 4.85 7.39 -18.90
N VAL A 121 4.55 8.22 -17.89
CA VAL A 121 4.34 9.66 -18.11
C VAL A 121 5.65 10.45 -18.23
N LEU A 122 6.78 9.90 -17.76
CA LEU A 122 8.10 10.51 -17.89
C LEU A 122 8.77 10.18 -19.23
N PHE A 123 8.66 8.93 -19.67
CA PHE A 123 9.46 8.38 -20.77
C PHE A 123 8.62 7.82 -21.93
N GLY A 124 7.32 7.58 -21.75
CA GLY A 124 6.41 7.14 -22.81
C GLY A 124 5.97 8.26 -23.75
N ASP A 125 5.15 7.93 -24.75
CA ASP A 125 4.58 8.93 -25.66
C ASP A 125 3.65 9.91 -24.94
N GLU A 126 3.07 9.47 -23.83
CA GLU A 126 2.20 10.21 -22.93
C GLU A 126 2.86 11.52 -22.47
N ARG A 127 4.19 11.51 -22.30
CA ARG A 127 4.99 12.68 -21.97
C ARG A 127 4.80 13.83 -22.97
N LYS A 128 4.58 13.54 -24.27
CA LYS A 128 4.40 14.55 -25.33
C LYS A 128 3.11 15.35 -25.17
N GLN A 129 2.15 14.84 -24.41
CA GLN A 129 0.84 15.45 -24.17
C GLN A 129 0.85 16.36 -22.93
N LEU A 130 1.94 16.34 -22.15
CA LEU A 130 2.02 17.03 -20.86
C LEU A 130 2.88 18.30 -20.96
N SER A 131 2.31 19.42 -20.52
CA SER A 131 3.11 20.62 -20.22
C SER A 131 4.00 20.38 -19.00
N HIS A 132 4.99 21.25 -18.77
CA HIS A 132 5.84 21.18 -17.58
C HIS A 132 5.03 21.29 -16.27
N ASP A 133 4.02 22.15 -16.23
CA ASP A 133 3.18 22.32 -15.04
C ASP A 133 2.27 21.12 -14.80
N ASN A 134 1.65 20.58 -15.86
CA ASN A 134 0.84 19.36 -15.76
C ASN A 134 1.69 18.18 -15.29
N LEU A 135 2.90 18.01 -15.85
CA LEU A 135 3.84 16.97 -15.43
C LEU A 135 4.25 17.14 -13.97
N ARG A 136 4.58 18.36 -13.54
CA ARG A 136 4.94 18.64 -12.14
C ARG A 136 3.79 18.29 -11.18
N PHE A 137 2.56 18.68 -11.52
CA PHE A 137 1.38 18.35 -10.75
C PHE A 137 1.18 16.83 -10.67
N LEU A 138 1.29 16.14 -11.81
CA LEU A 138 1.12 14.70 -11.90
C LEU A 138 2.18 13.94 -11.08
N LEU A 139 3.45 14.33 -11.20
CA LEU A 139 4.53 13.74 -10.40
C LEU A 139 4.39 14.03 -8.90
N SER A 140 3.88 15.20 -8.54
CA SER A 140 3.56 15.51 -7.13
C SER A 140 2.40 14.67 -6.60
N SER A 141 1.51 14.22 -7.48
CA SER A 141 0.41 13.32 -7.15
C SER A 141 0.90 11.89 -7.03
N TYR A 142 1.62 11.36 -8.02
CA TYR A 142 2.11 9.97 -8.01
C TYR A 142 3.26 9.73 -7.03
N GLY A 143 4.13 10.72 -6.80
CA GLY A 143 5.32 10.60 -5.96
C GLY A 143 5.03 10.03 -4.57
N PRO A 144 4.11 10.62 -3.78
CA PRO A 144 3.73 10.07 -2.48
C PRO A 144 3.21 8.62 -2.52
N PHE A 145 2.40 8.28 -3.53
CA PHE A 145 1.83 6.93 -3.69
C PHE A 145 2.86 5.90 -4.21
N THR A 146 4.01 6.32 -4.70
CA THR A 146 5.15 5.43 -4.98
C THR A 146 6.09 5.32 -3.78
N ILE A 147 6.47 6.46 -3.19
CA ILE A 147 7.53 6.55 -2.19
C ILE A 147 7.07 5.98 -0.84
N ILE A 148 5.87 6.32 -0.37
CA ILE A 148 5.40 5.88 0.95
C ILE A 148 5.20 4.35 0.97
N PRO A 149 4.56 3.71 -0.04
CA PRO A 149 4.52 2.25 -0.12
C PRO A 149 5.90 1.61 -0.20
N ALA A 150 6.87 2.20 -0.92
CA ALA A 150 8.22 1.67 -0.96
C ALA A 150 8.89 1.66 0.42
N ILE A 151 8.71 2.73 1.19
CA ILE A 151 9.20 2.83 2.58
C ILE A 151 8.49 1.79 3.46
N MET A 152 7.15 1.69 3.36
CA MET A 152 6.38 0.67 4.09
C MET A 152 6.88 -0.73 3.77
N LEU A 153 7.10 -1.06 2.50
CA LEU A 153 7.58 -2.36 2.06
C LEU A 153 8.87 -2.74 2.80
N VAL A 154 9.87 -1.84 2.79
CA VAL A 154 11.15 -2.07 3.45
C VAL A 154 10.97 -2.19 4.97
N ASP A 155 10.23 -1.29 5.60
CA ASP A 155 10.00 -1.31 7.05
C ASP A 155 9.32 -2.62 7.50
N PHE A 156 8.23 -3.03 6.86
CA PHE A 156 7.52 -4.25 7.23
C PHE A 156 8.31 -5.52 6.93
N ILE A 157 9.17 -5.54 5.90
CA ILE A 157 10.12 -6.65 5.68
C ILE A 157 11.11 -6.74 6.84
N ILE A 158 11.69 -5.62 7.26
CA ILE A 158 12.65 -5.57 8.39
C ILE A 158 11.98 -6.04 9.68
N ARG A 159 10.80 -5.50 10.00
CA ARG A 159 10.03 -5.88 11.20
C ARG A 159 9.68 -7.36 11.21
N THR A 160 9.20 -7.88 10.08
CA THR A 160 8.86 -9.31 9.95
C THR A 160 10.09 -10.18 10.15
N SER A 161 11.21 -9.82 9.53
CA SER A 161 12.48 -10.55 9.66
C SER A 161 12.98 -10.56 11.12
N SER A 162 12.86 -9.44 11.83
CA SER A 162 13.22 -9.33 13.25
C SER A 162 12.37 -10.25 14.15
N ILE A 163 11.05 -10.30 13.91
CA ILE A 163 10.13 -11.17 14.64
C ILE A 163 10.48 -12.65 14.40
N LEU A 164 10.72 -13.03 13.15
CA LEU A 164 11.10 -14.40 12.80
C LEU A 164 12.42 -14.80 13.46
N GLY A 165 13.43 -13.93 13.44
CA GLY A 165 14.72 -14.17 14.11
C GLY A 165 14.58 -14.36 15.62
N SER A 166 13.79 -13.51 16.27
CA SER A 166 13.54 -13.59 17.73
C SER A 166 12.77 -14.87 18.11
N THR A 167 11.82 -15.28 17.27
CA THR A 167 11.06 -16.53 17.46
C THR A 167 11.95 -17.76 17.36
N GLN A 168 12.85 -17.80 16.37
CA GLN A 168 13.81 -18.90 16.21
C GLN A 168 14.75 -19.05 17.41
N VAL A 169 15.26 -17.93 17.94
CA VAL A 169 16.11 -17.92 19.15
C VAL A 169 15.33 -18.42 20.37
N ALA A 170 14.09 -17.96 20.56
CA ALA A 170 13.25 -18.38 21.67
C ALA A 170 12.95 -19.90 21.64
N GLU A 171 12.63 -20.44 20.46
CA GLU A 171 12.38 -21.87 20.29
C GLU A 171 13.66 -22.70 20.56
N LYS A 172 14.82 -22.25 20.08
CA LYS A 172 16.10 -22.90 20.40
C LYS A 172 16.37 -22.93 21.91
N ASN A 173 16.14 -21.82 22.60
CA ASN A 173 16.35 -21.73 24.05
C ASN A 173 15.39 -22.65 24.83
N LYS A 174 14.12 -22.75 24.41
CA LYS A 174 13.15 -23.70 24.99
C LYS A 174 13.60 -25.15 24.81
N MET A 175 14.13 -25.51 23.64
CA MET A 175 14.66 -26.87 23.39
C MET A 175 15.84 -27.19 24.31
N VAL A 176 16.81 -26.27 24.43
CA VAL A 176 17.97 -26.44 25.33
C VAL A 176 17.52 -26.59 26.79
N LEU A 177 16.54 -25.79 27.24
CA LEU A 177 16.02 -25.88 28.60
C LEU A 177 15.31 -27.22 28.86
N LYS A 178 14.48 -27.69 27.92
CA LYS A 178 13.82 -29.00 28.01
C LYS A 178 14.84 -30.15 28.08
N GLN A 179 15.93 -30.07 27.32
CA GLN A 179 17.01 -31.05 27.38
C GLN A 179 17.66 -31.09 28.76
N LYS A 180 18.06 -29.91 29.30
CA LYS A 180 18.66 -29.81 30.64
C LYS A 180 17.75 -30.35 31.75
N LEU A 181 16.46 -30.00 31.71
CA LEU A 181 15.47 -30.48 32.68
C LEU A 181 15.27 -32.00 32.59
N GLY A 182 15.27 -32.56 31.37
CA GLY A 182 15.20 -34.01 31.15
C GLY A 182 16.42 -34.76 31.69
N GLU A 183 17.62 -34.20 31.51
CA GLU A 183 18.87 -34.74 32.05
C GLU A 183 18.89 -34.70 33.58
N SER A 184 18.50 -33.59 34.21
CA SER A 184 18.41 -33.49 35.68
C SER A 184 17.40 -34.47 36.30
N ARG A 185 16.30 -34.77 35.61
CA ARG A 185 15.31 -35.75 36.06
C ARG A 185 15.80 -37.20 35.96
N LYS A 186 16.73 -37.49 35.05
CA LYS A 186 17.38 -38.82 34.94
C LYS A 186 18.44 -39.04 36.01
N LEU A 187 19.10 -37.98 36.50
CA LEU A 187 20.13 -38.06 37.53
C LEU A 187 19.57 -38.15 38.96
N SER A 188 18.27 -37.93 39.14
CA SER A 188 17.59 -37.93 40.45
C SER A 188 16.75 -39.19 40.72
N ASN A 189 16.72 -40.13 39.77
CA ASN A 189 16.12 -41.47 39.87
C ASN A 189 17.23 -42.52 39.82
#